data_AF-A0A9W7CLV7-F1
#
_entry.id   AF-A0A9W7CLV7-F1
#
_cell.length_a   1.000
_cell.length_b   1.000
_cell.length_c   1.000
_cell.angle_alpha   90.00
_cell.angle_beta   90.00
_cell.angle_gamma   90.00
#
_symmetry.space_group_name_H-M   'P 1'
#
loop_
_entity.id
_entity.type
_entity.pdbx_description
1 polymer ?
#
loop_
_entity_poly.entity_id
_entity_poly.type
_entity_poly.pdbx_seq_one_letter_code
_entity_poly.pdbx_strand_id
1 'polypeptide(L)'
;MVSTVVKKAMEENNLTPPPADEVDCDICCESYSRDSLVVCGGGHSLCSECLNRHVQAELDKVRGSTQMKLDFGARKGSILCPNHYDSGCTHTFHPVDLAGYLGSQHKDTFSYLWSIHYECIAAHEFKKCAAQAQKKLDKIVADRDASLAAAKKKFEHDQLEEALRKEFGGSAYMCRRCNYGPILKDGCNDLSAHHGQSTVRGRINNACPSCGWFSASISEWPQWNGKLPLSW
;
A
#
# COMPACT_ATOMS: atom_id res chain seq x y z
N MET A 1 42.07 17.82 -33.64
CA MET A 1 43.28 17.92 -34.47
C MET A 1 43.98 16.57 -34.46
N VAL A 2 43.87 15.80 -35.55
CA VAL A 2 44.48 14.47 -35.62
C VAL A 2 45.99 14.60 -35.81
N SER A 3 46.77 13.96 -34.94
CA SER A 3 48.24 13.95 -34.94
C SER A 3 48.80 13.50 -36.29
N THR A 4 49.86 14.16 -36.76
CA THR A 4 50.59 13.93 -38.01
C THR A 4 51.02 12.46 -38.21
N VAL A 5 51.13 11.71 -37.11
CA VAL A 5 51.48 10.28 -37.10
C VAL A 5 50.35 9.40 -37.65
N VAL A 6 49.08 9.75 -37.39
CA VAL A 6 47.91 8.98 -37.86
C VAL A 6 47.72 9.13 -39.38
N LYS A 7 47.99 10.32 -39.92
CA LYS A 7 47.88 10.58 -41.37
C LYS A 7 48.82 9.70 -42.19
N LYS A 8 50.06 9.52 -41.71
CA LYS A 8 51.08 8.70 -42.39
C LYS A 8 50.72 7.21 -42.40
N ALA A 9 50.08 6.71 -41.34
CA ALA A 9 49.62 5.33 -41.26
C ALA A 9 48.38 5.04 -42.13
N MET A 10 47.55 6.04 -42.42
CA MET A 10 46.37 5.91 -43.30
C MET A 10 46.76 5.88 -44.79
N GLU A 11 47.78 6.64 -45.20
CA GLU A 11 48.34 6.64 -46.57
C GLU A 11 49.03 5.32 -46.94
N GLU A 12 49.73 4.69 -45.99
CA GLU A 12 50.46 3.44 -46.22
C GLU A 12 49.52 2.21 -46.35
N ASN A 13 48.25 2.31 -45.95
CA ASN A 13 47.28 1.22 -45.96
C ASN A 13 46.07 1.42 -46.90
N ASN A 14 46.07 2.47 -47.73
CA ASN A 14 45.00 2.77 -48.68
C ASN A 14 43.60 2.82 -48.03
N LEU A 15 43.53 3.28 -46.78
CA LEU A 15 42.28 3.41 -46.02
C LEU A 15 41.69 4.80 -46.29
N THR A 16 40.59 4.85 -47.02
CA THR A 16 39.78 6.07 -47.14
C THR A 16 39.27 6.47 -45.76
N PRO A 17 39.39 7.75 -45.34
CA PRO A 17 38.77 8.20 -44.10
C PRO A 17 37.26 7.97 -44.18
N PRO A 18 36.63 7.45 -43.11
CA PRO A 18 35.18 7.26 -43.11
C PRO A 18 34.50 8.61 -43.38
N PRO A 19 33.46 8.65 -44.21
CA PRO A 19 32.72 9.88 -44.48
C PRO A 19 32.19 10.45 -43.17
N ALA A 20 32.21 11.79 -43.05
CA ALA A 20 32.02 12.52 -41.78
C ALA A 20 30.65 12.32 -41.08
N ASP A 21 29.72 11.60 -41.72
CA ASP A 21 28.35 11.35 -41.26
C ASP A 21 28.09 9.88 -40.89
N GLU A 22 29.13 9.04 -40.84
CA GLU A 22 29.05 7.68 -40.34
C GLU A 22 29.14 7.62 -38.81
N VAL A 23 28.26 6.83 -38.21
CA VAL A 23 28.19 6.55 -36.77
C VAL A 23 28.12 5.04 -36.60
N ASP A 24 28.78 4.53 -35.56
CA ASP A 24 28.79 3.10 -35.28
C ASP A 24 27.55 2.70 -34.46
N CYS A 25 27.04 1.50 -34.74
CA CYS A 25 26.02 0.87 -33.89
C CYS A 25 26.65 0.37 -32.58
N ASP A 26 26.04 0.73 -31.45
CA ASP A 26 26.54 0.36 -30.11
C ASP A 26 26.50 -1.15 -29.82
N ILE A 27 25.81 -1.95 -30.66
CA ILE A 27 25.68 -3.41 -30.48
C ILE A 27 26.59 -4.19 -31.43
N CYS A 28 26.54 -3.92 -32.73
CA CYS A 28 27.34 -4.66 -33.71
C CYS A 28 28.67 -3.99 -34.08
N CYS A 29 28.90 -2.74 -33.66
CA CYS A 29 30.09 -1.95 -33.96
C CYS A 29 30.37 -1.75 -35.46
N GLU A 30 29.34 -1.93 -36.31
CA GLU A 30 29.42 -1.59 -37.73
C GLU A 30 29.02 -0.12 -37.95
N SER A 31 29.62 0.49 -38.97
CA SER A 31 29.38 1.90 -39.33
C SER A 31 28.19 2.05 -40.26
N TYR A 32 27.30 2.99 -39.94
CA TYR A 32 26.09 3.29 -40.68
C TYR A 32 25.96 4.80 -40.90
N SER A 33 25.19 5.21 -41.91
CA SER A 33 24.77 6.62 -42.01
C SER A 33 23.92 6.99 -40.79
N ARG A 34 24.15 8.16 -40.21
CA ARG A 34 23.41 8.64 -39.03
C ARG A 34 21.88 8.58 -39.20
N ASP A 35 21.37 8.84 -40.41
CA ASP A 35 19.93 8.82 -40.70
C ASP A 35 19.32 7.41 -40.70
N SER A 36 20.15 6.38 -40.77
CA SER A 36 19.73 4.97 -40.75
C SER A 36 19.79 4.33 -39.36
N LEU A 37 20.29 5.04 -38.36
CA LEU A 37 20.37 4.59 -36.97
C LEU A 37 19.23 5.14 -36.13
N VAL A 38 18.80 4.32 -35.18
CA VAL A 38 17.88 4.72 -34.11
C VAL A 38 18.71 5.21 -32.95
N VAL A 39 18.54 6.48 -32.58
CA VAL A 39 19.26 7.09 -31.46
C VAL A 39 18.31 7.24 -30.27
N CYS A 40 18.67 6.64 -29.14
CA CYS A 40 17.91 6.79 -27.91
C CYS A 40 18.14 8.19 -27.29
N GLY A 41 17.25 8.66 -26.42
CA GLY A 41 17.41 9.97 -25.75
C GLY A 41 18.66 10.09 -24.85
N GLY A 42 19.33 8.97 -24.56
CA GLY A 42 20.63 8.92 -23.89
C GLY A 42 21.84 8.94 -24.83
N GLY A 43 21.64 9.07 -26.15
CA GLY A 43 22.70 9.15 -27.16
C GLY A 43 23.18 7.81 -27.74
N HIS A 44 22.59 6.69 -27.33
CA HIS A 44 22.97 5.36 -27.83
C HIS A 44 22.41 5.11 -29.23
N SER A 45 23.25 4.67 -30.15
CA SER A 45 22.93 4.52 -31.57
C SER A 45 22.79 3.05 -31.97
N LEU A 46 21.68 2.68 -32.60
CA LEU A 46 21.34 1.28 -32.89
C LEU A 46 20.91 1.11 -34.35
N CYS A 47 21.47 0.13 -35.05
CA CYS A 47 20.96 -0.26 -36.36
C CYS A 47 19.63 -1.02 -36.24
N SER A 48 18.83 -1.00 -37.30
CA SER A 48 17.49 -1.62 -37.37
C SER A 48 17.51 -3.10 -36.95
N GLU A 49 18.50 -3.87 -37.42
CA GLU A 49 18.65 -5.29 -37.10
C GLU A 49 18.95 -5.56 -35.62
N CYS A 50 19.84 -4.77 -35.04
CA CYS A 50 20.20 -4.91 -33.63
C CYS A 50 19.04 -4.50 -32.71
N LEU A 51 18.32 -3.43 -33.08
CA LEU A 51 17.11 -3.02 -32.38
C LEU A 51 16.02 -4.10 -32.47
N ASN A 52 15.81 -4.67 -33.66
CA ASN A 52 14.85 -5.75 -33.86
C ASN A 52 15.16 -6.98 -32.98
N ARG A 53 16.41 -7.44 -32.98
CA ARG A 53 16.85 -8.57 -32.16
C ARG A 53 16.67 -8.30 -30.67
N HIS A 54 16.99 -7.09 -30.23
CA HIS A 54 16.78 -6.67 -28.84
C HIS A 54 15.30 -6.68 -28.46
N VAL A 55 14.43 -6.11 -29.32
CA VAL A 55 12.98 -6.11 -29.09
C VAL A 55 12.44 -7.54 -29.01
N GLN A 56 12.85 -8.44 -29.91
CA GLN A 56 12.47 -9.86 -29.84
C GLN A 56 12.89 -10.50 -28.52
N ALA A 57 14.14 -10.30 -28.09
CA ALA A 57 14.65 -10.85 -26.83
C ALA A 57 13.88 -10.33 -25.61
N GLU A 58 13.52 -9.05 -25.60
CA GLU A 58 12.68 -8.47 -24.54
C GLU A 58 11.26 -9.05 -24.56
N LEU A 59 10.66 -9.24 -25.74
CA LEU A 59 9.34 -9.85 -25.87
C LEU A 59 9.32 -11.32 -25.43
N ASP A 60 10.38 -12.08 -25.67
CA ASP A 60 10.50 -13.46 -25.19
C ASP A 60 10.55 -13.52 -23.66
N LYS A 61 11.26 -12.60 -23.01
CA LYS A 61 11.25 -12.45 -21.54
C LYS A 61 9.84 -12.15 -21.03
N VAL A 62 9.13 -11.23 -21.70
CA VAL A 62 7.73 -10.88 -21.35
C VAL A 62 6.81 -12.07 -21.54
N ARG A 63 6.95 -12.84 -22.62
CA ARG A 63 6.15 -14.04 -22.87
C ARG A 63 6.30 -15.09 -21.77
N GLY A 64 7.54 -15.32 -21.32
CA GLY A 64 7.90 -16.38 -20.37
C GLY A 64 7.62 -16.07 -18.90
N SER A 65 7.29 -14.82 -18.53
CA SER A 65 7.18 -14.43 -17.12
C SER A 65 6.00 -13.50 -16.84
N THR A 66 5.11 -13.92 -15.94
CA THR A 66 4.01 -13.08 -15.43
C THR A 66 4.51 -11.77 -14.84
N GLN A 67 5.64 -11.80 -14.11
CA GLN A 67 6.21 -10.59 -13.53
C GLN A 67 6.68 -9.63 -14.63
N MET A 68 7.35 -10.15 -15.67
CA MET A 68 7.79 -9.34 -16.80
C MET A 68 6.61 -8.73 -17.57
N LYS A 69 5.48 -9.44 -17.72
CA LYS A 69 4.24 -8.87 -18.31
C LYS A 69 3.71 -7.70 -17.51
N LEU A 70 3.70 -7.82 -16.18
CA LEU A 70 3.24 -6.75 -15.29
C LEU A 70 4.16 -5.53 -15.37
N ASP A 71 5.47 -5.73 -15.36
CA ASP A 71 6.45 -4.65 -15.44
C ASP A 71 6.42 -3.97 -16.82
N PHE A 72 6.24 -4.75 -17.89
CA PHE A 72 6.03 -4.23 -19.24
C PHE A 72 4.75 -3.40 -19.33
N GLY A 73 3.64 -3.90 -18.77
CA GLY A 73 2.38 -3.15 -18.69
C GLY A 73 2.50 -1.86 -17.87
N ALA A 74 3.25 -1.88 -16.75
CA ALA A 74 3.53 -0.70 -15.94
C ALA A 74 4.33 0.37 -16.70
N ARG A 75 5.22 -0.05 -17.61
CA ARG A 75 5.94 0.83 -18.56
C ARG A 75 5.14 1.16 -19.82
N LYS A 76 3.81 0.94 -19.82
CA LYS A 76 2.92 1.14 -20.98
C LYS A 76 3.41 0.41 -22.24
N GLY A 77 3.96 -0.78 -22.06
CA GLY A 77 4.53 -1.60 -23.11
C GLY A 77 5.75 -1.00 -23.82
N SER A 78 6.48 -0.09 -23.15
CA SER A 78 7.72 0.47 -23.71
C SER A 78 8.90 -0.48 -23.50
N ILE A 79 9.78 -0.56 -24.49
CA ILE A 79 11.00 -1.38 -24.47
C ILE A 79 12.16 -0.55 -23.93
N LEU A 80 12.96 -1.11 -23.04
CA LEU A 80 14.14 -0.41 -22.49
C LEU A 80 15.26 -0.35 -23.54
N CYS A 81 16.07 0.71 -23.48
CA CYS A 81 17.30 0.79 -24.26
C CYS A 81 18.20 -0.44 -23.98
N PRO A 82 18.88 -1.03 -25.00
CA PRO A 82 19.81 -2.13 -24.78
C PRO A 82 20.89 -1.81 -23.72
N ASN A 83 21.42 -0.58 -23.77
CA ASN A 83 22.38 -0.07 -22.80
C ASN A 83 21.80 0.17 -21.39
N HIS A 84 20.52 -0.13 -21.16
CA HIS A 84 19.94 -0.12 -19.81
C HIS A 84 20.70 -1.06 -18.86
N TYR A 85 21.09 -2.24 -19.35
CA TYR A 85 21.71 -3.28 -18.53
C TYR A 85 23.21 -3.05 -18.31
N ASP A 86 23.88 -2.36 -19.22
CA ASP A 86 25.32 -2.10 -19.15
C ASP A 86 25.66 -0.73 -18.56
N SER A 87 25.04 0.35 -19.07
CA SER A 87 25.31 1.73 -18.65
C SER A 87 24.23 2.33 -17.74
N GLY A 88 23.18 1.58 -17.42
CA GLY A 88 22.07 2.08 -16.61
C GLY A 88 21.15 3.06 -17.34
N CYS A 89 21.17 3.08 -18.68
CA CYS A 89 20.33 3.96 -19.49
C CYS A 89 18.83 3.80 -19.13
N THR A 90 18.14 4.90 -18.81
CA THR A 90 16.71 4.85 -18.42
C THR A 90 15.77 5.10 -19.59
N HIS A 91 16.30 5.34 -20.80
CA HIS A 91 15.46 5.64 -21.95
C HIS A 91 14.65 4.42 -22.39
N THR A 92 13.41 4.68 -22.80
CA THR A 92 12.47 3.67 -23.28
C THR A 92 11.98 4.03 -24.67
N PHE A 93 11.87 3.04 -25.53
CA PHE A 93 11.22 3.16 -26.82
C PHE A 93 9.74 2.82 -26.68
N HIS A 94 8.87 3.79 -26.90
CA HIS A 94 7.44 3.56 -26.92
C HIS A 94 7.06 2.77 -28.19
N PRO A 95 6.06 1.87 -28.17
CA PRO A 95 5.69 1.08 -29.35
C PRO A 95 5.34 1.92 -30.58
N VAL A 96 4.75 3.11 -30.37
CA VAL A 96 4.46 4.06 -31.47
C VAL A 96 5.75 4.56 -32.13
N ASP A 97 6.80 4.84 -31.36
CA ASP A 97 8.09 5.28 -31.89
C ASP A 97 8.77 4.15 -32.68
N LEU A 98 8.66 2.92 -32.18
CA LEU A 98 9.18 1.72 -32.84
C LEU A 98 8.48 1.39 -34.16
N ALA A 99 7.27 1.92 -34.40
CA ALA A 99 6.56 1.71 -35.67
C ALA A 99 7.34 2.30 -36.86
N GLY A 100 7.99 3.45 -36.68
CA GLY A 100 8.78 4.09 -37.74
C GLY A 100 10.05 3.32 -38.09
N TYR A 101 10.64 2.63 -37.11
CA TYR A 101 11.90 1.91 -37.27
C TYR A 101 11.69 0.45 -37.70
N LEU A 102 10.75 -0.26 -37.06
CA LEU A 102 10.50 -1.69 -37.31
C LEU A 102 9.39 -1.93 -38.33
N GLY A 103 8.48 -0.98 -38.55
CA GLY A 103 7.26 -1.20 -39.33
C GLY A 103 7.48 -1.46 -40.83
N SER A 104 8.64 -1.12 -41.39
CA SER A 104 8.97 -1.38 -42.80
C SER A 104 9.76 -2.67 -42.98
N GLN A 105 10.83 -2.88 -42.21
CA GLN A 105 11.79 -3.98 -42.35
C GLN A 105 11.47 -5.20 -41.46
N HIS A 106 10.78 -5.00 -40.34
CA HIS A 106 10.57 -6.02 -39.29
C HIS A 106 9.11 -6.09 -38.82
N LYS A 107 8.19 -6.20 -39.79
CA LYS A 107 6.74 -6.17 -39.57
C LYS A 107 6.22 -7.22 -38.58
N ASP A 108 6.80 -8.41 -38.59
CA ASP A 108 6.37 -9.51 -37.71
C ASP A 108 6.69 -9.19 -36.25
N THR A 109 7.90 -8.69 -35.99
CA THR A 109 8.30 -8.24 -34.65
C THR A 109 7.41 -7.10 -34.17
N PHE A 110 7.13 -6.11 -35.02
CA PHE A 110 6.26 -5.00 -34.66
C PHE A 110 4.82 -5.46 -34.36
N SER A 111 4.28 -6.36 -35.18
CA SER A 111 2.94 -6.93 -34.97
C SER A 111 2.86 -7.71 -33.65
N TYR A 112 3.92 -8.44 -33.30
CA TYR A 112 4.00 -9.17 -32.04
C TYR A 112 4.17 -8.24 -30.83
N LEU A 113 4.97 -7.18 -30.95
CA LEU A 113 5.05 -6.13 -29.93
C LEU A 113 3.68 -5.53 -29.65
N TRP A 114 2.92 -5.24 -30.71
CA TRP A 114 1.61 -4.59 -30.60
C TRP A 114 0.56 -5.48 -29.92
N SER A 115 0.56 -6.80 -30.19
CA SER A 115 -0.35 -7.72 -29.51
C SER A 115 -0.05 -7.84 -28.01
N ILE A 116 1.22 -7.99 -27.65
CA ILE A 116 1.65 -8.06 -26.24
C ILE A 116 1.39 -6.74 -25.51
N HIS A 117 1.59 -5.60 -26.18
CA HIS A 117 1.36 -4.27 -25.62
C HIS A 117 -0.05 -4.13 -25.06
N TYR A 118 -1.07 -4.45 -25.85
CA TYR A 118 -2.46 -4.33 -25.40
C TYR A 118 -2.77 -5.29 -24.24
N GLU A 119 -2.34 -6.54 -24.34
CA GLU A 119 -2.57 -7.53 -23.29
C GLU A 119 -1.95 -7.09 -21.96
N CYS A 120 -0.70 -6.63 -21.98
CA CYS A 120 0.02 -6.26 -20.76
C CYS A 120 -0.51 -4.97 -20.13
N ILE A 121 -0.90 -3.96 -20.94
CA ILE A 121 -1.53 -2.74 -20.42
C ILE A 121 -2.89 -3.06 -19.80
N ALA A 122 -3.73 -3.83 -20.49
CA ALA A 122 -5.02 -4.23 -19.96
C ALA A 122 -4.88 -4.99 -18.64
N ALA A 123 -3.93 -5.93 -18.55
CA ALA A 123 -3.64 -6.67 -17.33
C ALA A 123 -3.15 -5.76 -16.19
N HIS A 124 -2.28 -4.79 -16.49
CA HIS A 124 -1.79 -3.82 -15.50
C HIS A 124 -2.92 -2.95 -14.95
N GLU A 125 -3.77 -2.38 -15.82
CA GLU A 125 -4.90 -1.56 -15.40
C GLU A 125 -5.94 -2.38 -14.62
N PHE A 126 -6.22 -3.61 -15.04
CA PHE A 126 -7.11 -4.51 -14.29
C PHE A 126 -6.56 -4.77 -12.89
N LYS A 127 -5.27 -5.09 -12.75
CA LYS A 127 -4.64 -5.33 -11.44
C LYS A 127 -4.73 -4.09 -10.54
N LYS A 128 -4.50 -2.90 -11.09
CA LYS A 128 -4.63 -1.63 -10.37
C LYS A 128 -6.05 -1.40 -9.88
N CYS A 129 -7.05 -1.57 -10.75
CA CYS A 129 -8.47 -1.44 -10.41
C CYS A 129 -8.90 -2.48 -9.37
N ALA A 130 -8.48 -3.74 -9.52
CA ALA A 130 -8.76 -4.81 -8.57
C ALA A 130 -8.15 -4.51 -7.19
N ALA A 131 -6.91 -4.04 -7.12
CA ALA A 131 -6.28 -3.64 -5.87
C ALA A 131 -7.02 -2.48 -5.18
N GLN A 132 -7.52 -1.51 -5.94
CA GLN A 132 -8.35 -0.42 -5.40
C GLN A 132 -9.70 -0.91 -4.91
N ALA A 133 -10.35 -1.83 -5.64
CA ALA A 133 -11.61 -2.43 -5.23
C ALA A 133 -11.44 -3.24 -3.93
N GLN A 134 -10.36 -4.03 -3.83
CA GLN A 134 -10.05 -4.80 -2.63
C GLN A 134 -9.88 -3.89 -1.41
N LYS A 135 -9.10 -2.80 -1.52
CA LYS A 135 -8.94 -1.83 -0.42
C LYS A 135 -10.27 -1.22 0.04
N LYS A 136 -11.20 -0.98 -0.89
CA LYS A 136 -12.55 -0.48 -0.54
C LYS A 136 -13.36 -1.54 0.21
N LEU A 137 -13.31 -2.80 -0.24
CA LEU A 137 -13.97 -3.91 0.44
C LEU A 137 -13.42 -4.12 1.85
N ASP A 138 -12.09 -4.12 2.01
CA ASP A 138 -11.44 -4.27 3.32
C ASP A 138 -11.89 -3.17 4.29
N LYS A 139 -11.99 -1.93 3.81
CA LYS A 139 -12.51 -0.81 4.61
C LYS A 139 -13.97 -1.00 5.01
N ILE A 140 -14.84 -1.41 4.08
CA ILE A 140 -16.26 -1.66 4.37
C ILE A 140 -16.41 -2.75 5.43
N VAL A 141 -15.63 -3.82 5.33
CA VAL A 141 -15.63 -4.91 6.32
C VAL A 141 -15.17 -4.40 7.68
N ALA A 142 -14.06 -3.66 7.74
CA ALA A 142 -13.56 -3.09 9.00
C ALA A 142 -14.57 -2.14 9.66
N ASP A 143 -15.18 -1.23 8.90
CA ASP A 143 -16.18 -0.28 9.40
C ASP A 143 -17.43 -1.01 9.92
N ARG A 144 -17.87 -2.06 9.23
CA ARG A 144 -18.99 -2.92 9.65
C ARG A 144 -18.66 -3.64 10.95
N ASP A 145 -17.49 -4.26 11.05
CA ASP A 145 -17.10 -5.06 12.21
C ASP A 145 -16.93 -4.16 13.45
N ALA A 146 -16.35 -2.96 13.29
CA ALA A 146 -16.28 -1.96 14.36
C ALA A 146 -17.67 -1.50 14.81
N SER A 147 -18.57 -1.23 13.87
CA SER A 147 -19.95 -0.83 14.17
C SER A 147 -20.71 -1.94 14.90
N LEU A 148 -20.55 -3.19 14.47
CA LEU A 148 -21.16 -4.36 15.10
C LEU A 148 -20.62 -4.59 16.51
N ALA A 149 -19.32 -4.43 16.72
CA ALA A 149 -18.71 -4.55 18.05
C ALA A 149 -19.24 -3.47 19.01
N ALA A 150 -19.37 -2.22 18.54
CA ALA A 150 -19.95 -1.13 19.33
C ALA A 150 -21.43 -1.39 19.67
N ALA A 151 -22.22 -1.84 18.68
CA ALA A 151 -23.62 -2.19 18.89
C ALA A 151 -23.79 -3.35 19.88
N LYS A 152 -22.94 -4.38 19.77
CA LYS A 152 -22.93 -5.52 20.69
C LYS A 152 -22.59 -5.09 22.12
N LYS A 153 -21.52 -4.31 22.31
CA LYS A 153 -21.13 -3.79 23.63
C LYS A 153 -22.25 -2.96 24.26
N LYS A 154 -22.93 -2.12 23.46
CA LYS A 154 -24.08 -1.34 23.93
C LYS A 154 -25.23 -2.25 24.34
N PHE A 155 -25.57 -3.24 23.52
CA PHE A 155 -26.63 -4.19 23.83
C PHE A 155 -26.35 -4.99 25.11
N GLU A 156 -25.12 -5.46 25.29
CA GLU A 156 -24.68 -6.15 26.52
C GLU A 156 -24.78 -5.24 27.75
N HIS A 157 -24.35 -3.99 27.63
CA HIS A 157 -24.48 -3.00 28.69
C HIS A 157 -25.95 -2.73 29.06
N ASP A 158 -26.80 -2.51 28.06
CA ASP A 158 -28.24 -2.26 28.26
C ASP A 158 -28.94 -3.47 28.91
N GLN A 159 -28.56 -4.71 28.54
CA GLN A 159 -29.09 -5.92 29.17
C GLN A 159 -28.62 -6.08 30.63
N LEU A 160 -27.36 -5.74 30.92
CA LEU A 160 -26.85 -5.79 32.30
C LEU A 160 -27.56 -4.75 33.18
N GLU A 161 -27.76 -3.52 32.68
CA GLU A 161 -28.54 -2.50 33.37
C GLU A 161 -29.97 -3.00 33.67
N GLU A 162 -30.64 -3.60 32.68
CA GLU A 162 -31.99 -4.15 32.84
C GLU A 162 -32.03 -5.26 33.89
N ALA A 163 -31.09 -6.21 33.85
CA ALA A 163 -31.02 -7.32 34.78
C ALA A 163 -30.82 -6.82 36.22
N LEU A 164 -29.83 -5.94 36.43
CA LEU A 164 -29.55 -5.35 37.73
C LEU A 164 -30.71 -4.49 38.24
N ARG A 165 -31.41 -3.77 37.35
CA ARG A 165 -32.60 -2.99 37.74
C ARG A 165 -33.75 -3.89 38.18
N LYS A 166 -33.95 -5.04 37.53
CA LYS A 166 -34.96 -6.02 37.96
C LYS A 166 -34.61 -6.64 39.31
N GLU A 167 -33.33 -6.88 39.56
CA GLU A 167 -32.85 -7.53 40.79
C GLU A 167 -32.79 -6.56 41.99
N PHE A 168 -32.33 -5.33 41.76
CA PHE A 168 -31.98 -4.37 42.83
C PHE A 168 -32.71 -3.03 42.73
N GLY A 169 -33.66 -2.90 41.79
CA GLY A 169 -34.44 -1.69 41.60
C GLY A 169 -35.21 -1.31 42.86
N GLY A 170 -34.97 -0.09 43.35
CA GLY A 170 -35.63 0.44 44.55
C GLY A 170 -35.03 -0.01 45.89
N SER A 171 -34.14 -1.01 45.91
CA SER A 171 -33.47 -1.50 47.13
C SER A 171 -31.98 -1.13 47.21
N ALA A 172 -31.32 -0.92 46.07
CA ALA A 172 -29.93 -0.49 46.02
C ALA A 172 -29.76 1.03 46.06
N TYR A 173 -28.56 1.45 46.49
CA TYR A 173 -28.13 2.83 46.57
C TYR A 173 -27.01 3.13 45.57
N MET A 174 -26.73 4.40 45.34
CA MET A 174 -25.58 4.85 44.56
C MET A 174 -24.81 5.98 45.26
N CYS A 175 -23.54 6.13 44.92
CA CYS A 175 -22.71 7.22 45.40
C CYS A 175 -23.26 8.56 44.90
N ARG A 176 -23.51 9.51 45.81
CA ARG A 176 -23.95 10.87 45.43
C ARG A 176 -22.90 11.64 44.62
N ARG A 177 -21.61 11.33 44.79
CA ARG A 177 -20.50 12.06 44.18
C ARG A 177 -20.16 11.58 42.77
N CYS A 178 -20.16 10.27 42.53
CA CYS A 178 -19.72 9.68 41.25
C CYS A 178 -20.76 8.76 40.59
N ASN A 179 -21.95 8.62 41.18
CA ASN A 179 -23.04 7.74 40.73
C ASN A 179 -22.68 6.25 40.65
N TYR A 180 -21.57 5.82 41.26
CA TYR A 180 -21.23 4.42 41.38
C TYR A 180 -22.34 3.66 42.12
N GLY A 181 -22.86 2.61 41.49
CA GLY A 181 -23.91 1.73 41.99
C GLY A 181 -24.18 0.60 40.99
N PRO A 182 -24.98 -0.42 41.34
CA PRO A 182 -25.73 -0.54 42.60
C PRO A 182 -24.85 -0.89 43.81
N ILE A 183 -25.13 -0.30 44.97
CA ILE A 183 -24.55 -0.65 46.27
C ILE A 183 -25.67 -1.23 47.13
N LEU A 184 -25.53 -2.51 47.48
CA LEU A 184 -26.39 -3.14 48.47
C LEU A 184 -25.90 -2.77 49.86
N LYS A 185 -26.83 -2.27 50.66
CA LYS A 185 -26.62 -2.08 52.09
C LYS A 185 -27.27 -3.23 52.84
N ASP A 186 -26.47 -3.92 53.63
CA ASP A 186 -26.95 -4.86 54.64
C ASP A 186 -26.69 -4.26 56.04
N GLY A 187 -27.66 -4.37 56.96
CA GLY A 187 -27.51 -3.90 58.36
C GLY A 187 -27.95 -2.45 58.67
N CYS A 188 -27.22 -1.76 59.57
CA CYS A 188 -27.63 -0.54 60.28
C CYS A 188 -27.74 0.73 59.42
N ASN A 189 -28.74 1.58 59.67
CA ASN A 189 -28.93 2.86 58.94
C ASN A 189 -27.86 3.92 59.24
N ASP A 190 -27.26 3.83 60.42
CA ASP A 190 -26.06 4.58 60.79
C ASP A 190 -24.82 3.85 60.25
N LEU A 191 -24.29 4.36 59.15
CA LEU A 191 -23.09 3.84 58.50
C LEU A 191 -21.82 4.22 59.25
N SER A 192 -21.87 5.19 60.16
CA SER A 192 -20.71 5.58 61.00
C SER A 192 -20.44 4.58 62.12
N ALA A 193 -21.48 3.91 62.62
CA ALA A 193 -21.39 2.97 63.75
C ALA A 193 -20.31 1.89 63.60
N HIS A 194 -20.08 1.42 62.37
CA HIS A 194 -19.06 0.41 62.06
C HIS A 194 -17.99 0.91 61.09
N HIS A 195 -18.03 2.16 60.65
CA HIS A 195 -17.07 2.68 59.68
C HIS A 195 -15.66 2.72 60.30
N GLY A 196 -14.71 2.06 59.64
CA GLY A 196 -13.33 1.98 60.10
C GLY A 196 -13.09 0.97 61.22
N GLN A 197 -14.11 0.24 61.67
CA GLN A 197 -13.96 -0.83 62.66
C GLN A 197 -13.09 -1.97 62.11
N SER A 198 -12.15 -2.44 62.92
CA SER A 198 -11.34 -3.63 62.60
C SER A 198 -12.09 -4.90 63.02
N THR A 199 -12.18 -5.86 62.11
CA THR A 199 -12.76 -7.19 62.34
C THR A 199 -11.72 -8.25 61.98
N VAL A 200 -11.99 -9.51 62.32
CA VAL A 200 -11.14 -10.65 61.93
C VAL A 200 -10.98 -10.76 60.40
N ARG A 201 -11.92 -10.20 59.63
CA ARG A 201 -11.92 -10.22 58.15
C ARG A 201 -11.39 -8.92 57.52
N GLY A 202 -10.86 -8.00 58.31
CA GLY A 202 -10.34 -6.71 57.85
C GLY A 202 -11.13 -5.51 58.38
N ARG A 203 -10.86 -4.33 57.81
CA ARG A 203 -11.45 -3.06 58.23
C ARG A 203 -12.73 -2.76 57.44
N ILE A 204 -13.82 -2.50 58.13
CA ILE A 204 -15.09 -2.12 57.50
C ILE A 204 -14.92 -0.73 56.87
N ASN A 205 -15.19 -0.62 55.57
CA ASN A 205 -15.16 0.65 54.84
C ASN A 205 -16.48 0.87 54.11
N ASN A 206 -17.33 1.70 54.72
CA ASN A 206 -18.63 2.10 54.15
C ASN A 206 -18.53 3.29 53.16
N ALA A 207 -17.32 3.72 52.79
CA ALA A 207 -17.13 4.73 51.75
C ALA A 207 -17.36 4.14 50.36
N CYS A 208 -17.67 5.00 49.38
CA CYS A 208 -17.82 4.61 48.00
C CYS A 208 -16.52 3.96 47.51
N PRO A 209 -16.58 2.74 46.95
CA PRO A 209 -15.38 2.01 46.52
C PRO A 209 -14.69 2.67 45.32
N SER A 210 -15.40 3.50 44.53
CA SER A 210 -14.82 4.18 43.37
C SER A 210 -14.13 5.50 43.74
N CYS A 211 -14.75 6.36 44.55
CA CYS A 211 -14.24 7.71 44.80
C CYS A 211 -13.98 8.05 46.28
N GLY A 212 -14.21 7.11 47.20
CA GLY A 212 -13.97 7.29 48.63
C GLY A 212 -14.97 8.22 49.35
N TRP A 213 -16.04 8.67 48.68
CA TRP A 213 -17.08 9.47 49.32
C TRP A 213 -17.79 8.68 50.43
N PHE A 214 -17.94 9.28 51.61
CA PHE A 214 -18.64 8.70 52.74
C PHE A 214 -19.70 9.66 53.26
N SER A 215 -20.85 9.10 53.64
CA SER A 215 -21.85 9.76 54.46
C SER A 215 -22.24 8.83 55.59
N ALA A 216 -22.45 9.40 56.79
CA ALA A 216 -22.79 8.68 58.00
C ALA A 216 -24.20 8.08 57.99
N SER A 217 -25.15 8.63 57.21
CA SER A 217 -26.52 8.13 57.14
C SER A 217 -26.83 7.56 55.77
N ILE A 218 -27.42 6.36 55.72
CA ILE A 218 -27.85 5.77 54.44
C ILE A 218 -28.88 6.66 53.71
N SER A 219 -29.67 7.46 54.42
CA SER A 219 -30.66 8.36 53.80
C SER A 219 -30.02 9.41 52.90
N GLU A 220 -28.72 9.70 53.07
CA GLU A 220 -27.99 10.64 52.22
C GLU A 220 -27.46 9.99 50.93
N TRP A 221 -27.43 8.66 50.87
CA TRP A 221 -27.13 7.92 49.66
C TRP A 221 -28.39 7.89 48.78
N PRO A 222 -28.36 8.47 47.57
CA PRO A 222 -29.50 8.39 46.67
C PRO A 222 -29.77 6.93 46.26
N GLN A 223 -31.04 6.61 46.01
CA GLN A 223 -31.41 5.34 45.40
C GLN A 223 -30.75 5.20 44.03
N TRP A 224 -30.31 3.98 43.71
CA TRP A 224 -29.70 3.71 42.41
C TRP A 224 -30.72 3.91 41.29
N ASN A 225 -30.33 4.67 40.28
CA ASN A 225 -31.19 5.07 39.16
C ASN A 225 -31.29 4.02 38.04
N GLY A 226 -30.71 2.83 38.23
CA GLY A 226 -30.69 1.77 37.23
C GLY A 226 -29.70 1.98 36.09
N LYS A 227 -28.74 2.89 36.23
CA LYS A 227 -27.69 3.16 35.24
C LYS A 227 -26.31 2.78 35.75
N LEU A 228 -25.53 2.14 34.89
CA LEU A 228 -24.13 1.85 35.15
C LEU A 228 -23.24 2.98 34.59
N PRO A 229 -22.09 3.25 35.21
CA PRO A 229 -21.09 4.14 34.63
C PRO A 229 -20.60 3.60 33.28
N LEU A 230 -20.48 4.48 32.28
CA LEU A 230 -20.01 4.12 30.93
C LEU A 230 -18.53 3.66 30.89
N SER A 231 -17.80 3.83 31.99
CA SER A 231 -16.42 3.36 32.19
C SER A 231 -16.18 2.99 33.65
N TRP A 232 -15.49 1.87 33.86
CA TRP A 232 -15.00 1.36 35.14
C TRP A 232 -13.46 1.37 35.14
#